data_AF-A0A7W0UCT7-F1
#
_entry.id   AF-A0A7W0UCT7-F1
#
_cell.length_a   1.000
_cell.length_b   1.000
_cell.length_c   1.000
_cell.angle_alpha   90.00
_cell.angle_beta   90.00
_cell.angle_gamma   90.00
#
_symmetry.space_group_name_H-M   'P 1'
#
loop_
_entity.id
_entity.type
_entity.pdbx_description
1 polymer ?
#
loop_
_entity_poly.entity_id
_entity_poly.type
_entity_poly.pdbx_seq_one_letter_code
_entity_poly.pdbx_strand_id
1 'polypeptide(L)' 'MARAVGLARRDVMLTADELAGLQASLLTSREPPCGTDSFRSWVAASGETLGRGYVSELARNFRPYDHV' A
#
# COMPACT_ATOMS: atom_id res chain seq x y z
N MET A 1 -19.35 4.00 -0.82
CA MET A 1 -18.80 2.72 -1.34
C MET A 1 -17.46 2.34 -0.72
N ALA A 2 -16.54 3.28 -0.44
CA ALA A 2 -15.26 2.99 0.24
C ALA A 2 -15.37 2.23 1.59
N ARG A 3 -16.41 2.51 2.39
CA ARG A 3 -16.63 1.84 3.69
C ARG A 3 -16.95 0.34 3.60
N ALA A 4 -17.53 -0.13 2.50
CA ALA A 4 -17.95 -1.53 2.36
C ALA A 4 -16.77 -2.46 2.06
N VAL A 5 -15.73 -1.97 1.38
CA VAL A 5 -14.55 -2.77 1.04
C VAL A 5 -13.70 -3.05 2.30
N GLY A 6 -13.67 -2.12 3.27
CA GLY A 6 -12.91 -2.29 4.52
C GLY A 6 -13.50 -3.26 5.51
N LEU A 7 -14.82 -3.20 5.67
CA LEU A 7 -15.56 -4.12 6.54
C LEU A 7 -15.46 -5.57 6.07
N ALA A 8 -15.34 -5.81 4.76
CA ALA A 8 -15.25 -7.16 4.21
C ALA A 8 -13.89 -7.86 4.46
N ARG A 9 -12.80 -7.11 4.75
CA ARG A 9 -11.45 -7.68 4.91
C ARG A 9 -10.84 -7.56 6.30
N ARG A 10 -11.48 -6.87 7.26
CA ARG A 10 -10.90 -6.59 8.59
C ARG A 10 -9.46 -6.06 8.51
N ASP A 11 -9.19 -5.29 7.47
CA ASP A 11 -7.91 -4.61 7.28
C ASP A 11 -8.14 -3.09 7.36
N VAL A 12 -7.10 -2.34 7.71
CA VAL A 12 -7.20 -0.88 7.90
C VAL A 12 -7.54 -0.25 6.54
N MET A 13 -8.77 0.23 6.41
CA MET A 13 -9.09 1.17 5.33
C MET A 13 -8.69 2.56 5.76
N LEU A 14 -8.02 3.24 4.84
CA LEU A 14 -7.56 4.61 4.96
C LEU A 14 -8.55 5.49 5.73
N THR A 15 -8.12 6.02 6.88
CA THR A 15 -8.88 6.95 7.71
C THR A 15 -8.93 8.34 7.07
N ALA A 16 -9.82 9.20 7.54
CA ALA A 16 -9.92 10.58 7.05
C ALA A 16 -8.61 11.36 7.30
N ASP A 17 -7.95 11.12 8.42
CA ASP A 17 -6.68 11.77 8.77
C ASP A 17 -5.53 11.28 7.89
N GLU A 18 -5.47 9.96 7.61
CA GLU A 18 -4.52 9.41 6.65
C GLU A 18 -4.76 9.97 5.23
N LEU A 19 -6.02 10.11 4.82
CA LEU A 19 -6.38 10.73 3.55
C LEU A 19 -5.93 12.20 3.48
N ALA A 20 -6.11 12.96 4.55
CA ALA A 20 -5.62 14.33 4.64
C ALA A 20 -4.08 14.39 4.54
N GLY A 21 -3.37 13.47 5.18
CA GLY A 21 -1.92 13.33 5.07
C GLY A 21 -1.44 13.00 3.65
N LEU A 22 -2.17 12.13 2.94
CA LEU A 22 -1.91 11.86 1.52
C LEU A 22 -2.09 13.12 0.66
N GLN A 23 -3.17 13.85 0.88
CA GLN A 23 -3.47 15.09 0.14
C GLN A 23 -2.42 16.17 0.40
N ALA A 24 -1.87 16.22 1.61
CA ALA A 24 -0.76 17.11 1.96
C ALA A 24 0.58 16.72 1.29
N SER A 25 0.61 15.69 0.44
CA SER A 25 1.81 15.21 -0.26
C SER A 25 2.97 14.84 0.68
N LEU A 26 2.64 14.43 1.92
CA LEU A 26 3.64 14.05 2.92
C LEU A 26 4.41 12.77 2.55
N LEU A 27 3.94 12.03 1.53
CA LEU A 27 4.61 10.84 1.01
C LEU A 27 5.66 11.13 -0.06
N THR A 28 5.82 12.37 -0.52
CA THR A 28 6.85 12.72 -1.50
C THR A 28 8.07 13.30 -0.79
N SER A 29 9.20 12.60 -0.89
CA SER A 29 10.48 13.12 -0.43
C SER A 29 11.00 14.21 -1.37
N ARG A 30 11.68 15.20 -0.80
CA ARG A 30 12.44 16.22 -1.56
C ARG A 30 13.90 15.80 -1.77
N GLU A 31 14.32 14.70 -1.18
CA GLU A 31 15.68 14.19 -1.31
C GLU A 31 15.90 13.55 -2.68
N PRO A 32 17.16 13.48 -3.15
CA PRO A 32 17.50 12.74 -4.35
C PRO A 32 17.04 11.27 -4.26
N PRO A 33 16.65 10.64 -5.38
CA PRO A 33 16.33 9.21 -5.39
C PRO A 33 17.49 8.37 -4.86
N CYS A 34 17.21 7.49 -3.88
CA CYS A 34 18.22 6.59 -3.32
C CYS A 34 18.57 5.41 -4.26
N GLY A 35 17.75 5.17 -5.28
CA GLY A 35 17.91 4.07 -6.23
C GLY A 35 18.14 4.57 -7.66
N THR A 36 18.79 3.75 -8.47
CA THR A 36 19.10 4.04 -9.88
C THR A 36 18.12 3.40 -10.86
N ASP A 37 17.36 2.41 -10.41
CA ASP A 37 16.44 1.66 -11.27
C ASP A 37 15.16 2.47 -11.57
N SER A 38 14.74 2.43 -12.83
CA SER A 38 13.54 3.12 -13.27
C SER A 38 12.28 2.37 -12.84
N PHE A 39 11.56 2.93 -11.86
CA PHE A 39 10.26 2.41 -11.43
C PHE A 39 9.26 2.30 -12.60
N ARG A 40 9.23 3.29 -13.49
CA ARG A 40 8.34 3.27 -14.67
C ARG A 40 8.64 2.08 -15.59
N SER A 41 9.92 1.80 -15.83
CA SER A 41 10.33 0.68 -16.68
C SER A 41 9.96 -0.66 -16.04
N TRP A 42 10.14 -0.78 -14.73
CA TRP A 42 9.71 -1.95 -13.98
C TRP A 42 8.20 -2.17 -14.03
N VAL A 43 7.38 -1.11 -13.89
CA VAL A 43 5.92 -1.19 -14.01
C VAL A 43 5.51 -1.65 -15.41
N ALA A 44 6.14 -1.13 -16.46
CA ALA A 44 5.85 -1.56 -17.83
C ALA A 44 6.14 -3.06 -18.04
N ALA A 45 7.23 -3.57 -17.44
CA ALA A 45 7.60 -4.98 -17.52
C ALA A 45 6.74 -5.91 -16.64
N SER A 46 6.29 -5.43 -15.48
CA SER A 46 5.61 -6.27 -14.46
C SER A 46 4.09 -6.07 -14.43
N GLY A 47 3.58 -5.09 -15.19
CA GLY A 47 2.21 -4.58 -15.10
C GLY A 47 1.11 -5.61 -15.29
N GLU A 48 1.37 -6.66 -16.09
CA GLU A 48 0.41 -7.77 -16.26
C GLU A 48 0.14 -8.50 -14.94
N THR A 49 1.10 -8.51 -14.03
CA THR A 49 1.03 -9.25 -12.75
C THR A 49 0.80 -8.36 -11.55
N LEU A 50 1.18 -7.09 -11.65
CA LEU A 50 1.10 -6.11 -10.58
C LEU A 50 -0.35 -5.89 -10.13
N GLY A 51 -0.59 -5.97 -8.82
CA GLY A 51 -1.91 -5.69 -8.23
C GLY A 51 -2.97 -6.78 -8.42
N ARG A 52 -2.65 -7.92 -9.08
CA ARG A 52 -3.60 -9.04 -9.22
C ARG A 52 -3.93 -9.74 -7.91
N GLY A 53 -3.06 -9.60 -6.90
CA GLY A 53 -3.24 -10.13 -5.56
C GLY A 53 -3.24 -9.01 -4.54
N TYR A 54 -4.17 -9.09 -3.59
CA TYR A 54 -4.14 -8.27 -2.38
C TYR A 54 -3.42 -9.03 -1.27
N VAL A 55 -2.46 -8.38 -0.62
CA VAL A 55 -1.76 -8.90 0.56
C VAL A 55 -2.10 -7.99 1.73
N SER A 56 -2.64 -8.57 2.81
CA SER A 56 -2.99 -7.82 4.03
C SER A 56 -1.73 -7.41 4.77
N GLU A 57 -1.56 -6.11 4.98
CA GLU A 57 -0.42 -5.55 5.70
C GLU A 57 -0.46 -5.93 7.18
N LEU A 58 -1.66 -5.91 7.78
CA LEU A 58 -1.86 -6.40 9.14
C LEU A 58 -1.44 -7.87 9.26
N ALA A 59 -1.88 -8.74 8.33
CA ALA A 59 -1.50 -10.15 8.38
C ALA A 59 0.00 -10.37 8.14
N ARG A 60 0.64 -9.53 7.32
CA ARG A 60 2.06 -9.67 6.97
C ARG A 60 2.99 -9.20 8.07
N ASN A 61 2.70 -8.06 8.69
CA ASN A 61 3.67 -7.33 9.50
C ASN A 61 3.23 -7.04 10.94
N PHE A 62 1.93 -7.17 11.27
CA PHE A 62 1.41 -6.70 12.57
C PHE A 62 0.62 -7.75 13.36
N ARG A 63 0.07 -8.78 12.73
CA ARG A 63 -0.59 -9.89 13.43
C ARG A 63 0.47 -10.92 13.87
N PRO A 64 0.38 -11.45 15.10
CA PRO A 64 1.22 -12.54 15.53
C PRO A 64 0.99 -13.77 14.64
N TYR A 65 2.05 -14.54 14.35
CA TYR A 65 1.88 -15.91 13.87
C TYR A 65 1.26 -16.73 15.00
N ASP A 66 0.00 -17.16 14.86
CA ASP A 66 -0.56 -18.18 15.74
C ASP A 66 0.13 -19.50 15.41
N HIS A 67 1.10 -19.88 16.24
CA HIS A 67 1.59 -21.25 16.31
C HIS A 67 0.50 -22.10 16.96
N VAL A 68 -0.37 -22.69 16.13
CA VAL A 68 -1.14 -23.89 16.50
C VAL A 68 -0.21 -25.09 16.63
#